data_AF-A0A2V9NP34-F1
#
_entry.id   AF-A0A2V9NP34-F1
#
_cell.length_a   1.000
_cell.length_b   1.000
_cell.length_c   1.000
_cell.angle_alpha   90.00
_cell.angle_beta   90.00
_cell.angle_gamma   90.00
#
_symmetry.space_group_name_H-M   'P 1'
#
loop_
_entity.id
_entity.type
_entity.pdbx_description
1 polymer ?
#
loop_
_entity_poly.entity_id
_entity_poly.type
_entity_poly.pdbx_seq_one_letter_code
_entity_poly.pdbx_strand_id
1 'polypeptide(L)'
;MPHLPSILLMLVAMSAVSFGEQPSAPCHANPQANLDVATVAARGDVSSLPNPLKERLVRMASRPHSQLPTQAYAEAHSDTAPFKPKPSQLFQYYLLDSKGFEPNPFTAIFPGLNDNVMLTATGPDCGLPTIGSVRVVLEPKPDLPTDPSDVRAFIDVFTDISGLFVINNESGWYEGWMIHDLKVAPVNNRPRPDGHAQFGTILKSDADKLKGGNKVPGAFFTVDGSAPHWPSPNDHFPDKQTNVVPIQVSMGAWNTLQQSDGHAYWEFNYTTDWVHPLYELPFTGGIPGTFEAGQVGALQSIIPGSGPNGIKNDPVTYGDNPNTKGVIQGTGPRDPDKFDGDDDTQREFRMRFIPSGLANEIFLDVYQRLASFEPGVTDFKQRLFDAYAAEVARVDANGDGAISGPEGDVDTPSDGFEDNARLFIPATQFNRFAITRELNDGLLAPRFAPSQRAWVLSGIQVPVNPSVPASAGEDGDDR
;
A
#
# COMPACT_ATOMS: atom_id res chain seq x y z
N MET A 1 -70.91 -17.23 -34.08
CA MET A 1 -70.65 -16.52 -32.81
C MET A 1 -70.01 -17.52 -31.84
N PRO A 2 -68.68 -17.51 -31.71
CA PRO A 2 -67.95 -18.39 -30.81
C PRO A 2 -67.79 -17.72 -29.44
N HIS A 3 -67.98 -18.48 -28.36
CA HIS A 3 -67.70 -18.02 -27.00
C HIS A 3 -66.22 -18.24 -26.66
N LEU A 4 -65.64 -17.20 -26.05
CA LEU A 4 -64.25 -16.97 -25.69
C LEU A 4 -63.61 -18.11 -24.86
N PRO A 5 -62.28 -18.31 -24.97
CA PRO A 5 -61.50 -19.12 -24.03
C PRO A 5 -61.18 -18.33 -22.75
N SER A 6 -61.36 -18.97 -21.59
CA SER A 6 -60.87 -18.49 -20.30
C SER A 6 -59.34 -18.46 -20.32
N ILE A 7 -58.78 -17.26 -20.34
CA ILE A 7 -57.36 -16.99 -20.16
C ILE A 7 -57.01 -17.33 -18.71
N LEU A 8 -56.21 -18.37 -18.52
CA LEU A 8 -55.52 -18.67 -17.28
C LEU A 8 -54.45 -17.59 -17.08
N LEU A 9 -54.68 -16.68 -16.14
CA LEU A 9 -53.73 -15.65 -15.75
C LEU A 9 -52.53 -16.35 -15.07
N MET A 10 -51.44 -16.56 -15.82
CA MET A 10 -50.12 -16.79 -15.22
C MET A 10 -49.73 -15.51 -14.48
N LEU A 11 -49.86 -15.52 -13.14
CA LEU A 11 -49.04 -14.64 -12.32
C LEU A 11 -47.61 -15.16 -12.43
N VAL A 12 -46.88 -14.66 -13.43
CA VAL A 12 -45.42 -14.55 -13.30
C VAL A 12 -45.22 -13.48 -12.25
N ALA A 13 -44.97 -13.89 -11.01
CA ALA A 13 -44.28 -13.03 -10.07
C ALA A 13 -42.97 -12.67 -10.76
N MET A 14 -42.90 -11.47 -11.31
CA MET A 14 -41.63 -10.87 -11.68
C MET A 14 -40.79 -10.94 -10.41
N SER A 15 -39.78 -11.80 -10.44
CA SER A 15 -38.66 -11.77 -9.53
C SER A 15 -38.18 -10.33 -9.53
N ALA A 16 -38.53 -9.58 -8.49
CA ALA A 16 -37.84 -8.34 -8.20
C ALA A 16 -36.37 -8.73 -8.20
N VAL A 17 -35.60 -8.14 -9.12
CA VAL A 17 -34.16 -8.24 -9.11
C VAL A 17 -33.75 -7.80 -7.71
N SER A 18 -33.34 -8.77 -6.89
CA SER A 18 -32.84 -8.52 -5.54
C SER A 18 -31.54 -7.77 -5.74
N PHE A 19 -31.62 -6.43 -5.71
CA PHE A 19 -30.51 -5.52 -6.00
C PHE A 19 -29.49 -5.40 -4.85
N GLY A 20 -29.53 -6.30 -3.87
CA GLY A 20 -28.62 -6.26 -2.73
C GLY A 20 -28.19 -7.65 -2.30
N GLU A 21 -26.89 -7.82 -2.15
CA GLU A 21 -26.33 -9.03 -1.55
C GLU A 21 -26.57 -8.95 -0.05
N GLN A 22 -27.57 -9.67 0.43
CA GLN A 22 -27.92 -9.73 1.85
C GLN A 22 -27.37 -11.02 2.48
N PRO A 23 -27.03 -10.99 3.78
CA PRO A 23 -26.71 -12.20 4.49
C PRO A 23 -27.96 -13.08 4.63
N SER A 24 -27.75 -14.40 4.63
CA SER A 24 -28.82 -15.35 4.92
C SER A 24 -29.16 -15.39 6.41
N ALA A 25 -30.40 -15.76 6.75
CA ALA A 25 -30.77 -16.02 8.14
C ALA A 25 -29.84 -17.09 8.76
N PRO A 26 -29.44 -16.97 10.04
CA PRO A 26 -30.02 -16.11 11.07
C PRO A 26 -29.49 -14.67 11.11
N CYS A 27 -28.54 -14.29 10.25
CA CYS A 27 -28.03 -12.91 10.23
C CYS A 27 -29.07 -11.92 9.73
N HIS A 28 -28.90 -10.67 10.14
CA HIS A 28 -29.84 -9.59 9.84
C HIS A 28 -29.44 -8.88 8.55
N ALA A 29 -30.37 -8.79 7.61
CA ALA A 29 -30.22 -8.01 6.38
C ALA A 29 -30.19 -6.50 6.68
N ASN A 30 -29.66 -5.71 5.74
CA ASN A 30 -29.82 -4.26 5.74
C ASN A 30 -31.28 -3.90 5.35
N PRO A 31 -32.08 -3.32 6.26
CA PRO A 31 -33.46 -2.95 5.96
C PRO A 31 -33.59 -1.75 5.00
N GLN A 32 -32.51 -0.98 4.79
CA GLN A 32 -32.47 0.22 3.94
C GLN A 32 -31.72 0.01 2.62
N ALA A 33 -31.32 -1.22 2.28
CA ALA A 33 -30.46 -1.54 1.14
C ALA A 33 -30.83 -0.83 -0.18
N ASN A 34 -32.11 -0.76 -0.53
CA ASN A 34 -32.54 -0.10 -1.77
C ASN A 34 -32.31 1.42 -1.74
N LEU A 35 -32.53 2.07 -0.59
CA LEU A 35 -32.30 3.49 -0.40
C LEU A 35 -30.79 3.78 -0.40
N ASP A 36 -30.00 2.95 0.27
CA ASP A 36 -28.55 3.10 0.38
C ASP A 36 -27.86 2.94 -0.98
N VAL A 37 -28.26 1.92 -1.75
CA VAL A 37 -27.81 1.71 -3.13
C VAL A 37 -28.14 2.93 -4.00
N ALA A 38 -29.38 3.43 -3.93
CA ALA A 38 -29.79 4.61 -4.71
C ALA A 38 -29.01 5.87 -4.29
N THR A 39 -28.78 6.04 -2.99
CA THR A 39 -28.03 7.16 -2.42
C THR A 39 -26.59 7.16 -2.91
N VAL A 40 -25.89 6.04 -2.78
CA VAL A 40 -24.49 5.91 -3.24
C VAL A 40 -24.38 6.01 -4.75
N ALA A 41 -25.29 5.39 -5.51
CA ALA A 41 -25.27 5.45 -6.97
C ALA A 41 -25.47 6.88 -7.52
N ALA A 42 -26.24 7.71 -6.82
CA ALA A 42 -26.57 9.07 -7.23
C ALA A 42 -25.55 10.13 -6.76
N ARG A 43 -24.60 9.77 -5.89
CA ARG A 43 -23.59 10.70 -5.38
C ARG A 43 -22.67 11.22 -6.48
N GLY A 44 -22.30 12.50 -6.38
CA GLY A 44 -21.45 13.19 -7.36
C GLY A 44 -20.09 12.51 -7.54
N ASP A 45 -19.47 12.07 -6.44
CA ASP A 45 -18.18 11.36 -6.41
C ASP A 45 -18.25 9.93 -6.95
N VAL A 46 -19.45 9.38 -7.15
CA VAL A 46 -19.67 7.99 -7.62
C VAL A 46 -20.21 7.92 -9.05
N SER A 47 -21.04 8.90 -9.44
CA SER A 47 -21.82 8.89 -10.67
C SER A 47 -20.97 8.73 -11.96
N SER A 48 -19.73 9.23 -11.96
CA SER A 48 -18.82 9.18 -13.11
C SER A 48 -17.81 8.04 -13.06
N LEU A 49 -17.78 7.27 -11.96
CA LEU A 49 -16.81 6.19 -11.78
C LEU A 49 -17.05 5.04 -12.80
N PRO A 50 -15.98 4.32 -13.19
CA PRO A 50 -16.10 3.10 -13.98
C PRO A 50 -17.07 2.09 -13.36
N ASN A 51 -17.84 1.39 -14.20
CA ASN A 51 -18.90 0.47 -13.74
C ASN A 51 -18.41 -0.56 -12.71
N PRO A 52 -17.25 -1.25 -12.87
CA PRO A 52 -16.81 -2.23 -11.87
C PRO A 52 -16.61 -1.65 -10.48
N LEU A 53 -16.09 -0.41 -10.39
CA LEU A 53 -15.90 0.30 -9.13
C LEU A 53 -17.23 0.79 -8.55
N LYS A 54 -18.10 1.37 -9.39
CA LYS A 54 -19.44 1.80 -8.98
C LYS A 54 -20.27 0.64 -8.44
N GLU A 55 -20.28 -0.48 -9.16
CA GLU A 55 -20.96 -1.73 -8.76
C GLU A 55 -20.42 -2.25 -7.43
N ARG A 56 -19.10 -2.14 -7.19
CA ARG A 56 -18.49 -2.51 -5.91
C ARG A 56 -19.01 -1.63 -4.76
N LEU A 57 -19.01 -0.32 -4.93
CA LEU A 57 -19.47 0.63 -3.91
C LEU A 57 -20.95 0.44 -3.56
N VAL A 58 -21.83 0.31 -4.57
CA VAL A 58 -23.26 0.08 -4.32
C VAL A 58 -23.53 -1.30 -3.73
N ARG A 59 -22.73 -2.32 -4.09
CA ARG A 59 -22.81 -3.64 -3.48
C ARG A 59 -22.48 -3.57 -1.98
N MET A 60 -21.45 -2.82 -1.59
CA MET A 60 -21.13 -2.58 -0.17
C MET A 60 -22.27 -1.84 0.53
N ALA A 61 -22.82 -0.79 -0.08
CA ALA A 61 -23.98 -0.05 0.46
C ALA A 61 -25.23 -0.94 0.62
N SER A 62 -25.39 -1.96 -0.21
CA SER A 62 -26.52 -2.87 -0.09
C SER A 62 -26.43 -3.77 1.15
N ARG A 63 -25.22 -4.12 1.63
CA ARG A 63 -24.99 -5.03 2.76
C ARG A 63 -25.26 -4.35 4.10
N PRO A 64 -25.33 -5.08 5.22
CA PRO A 64 -25.21 -4.47 6.54
C PRO A 64 -23.95 -3.61 6.62
N HIS A 65 -24.08 -2.41 7.17
CA HIS A 65 -23.01 -1.44 7.34
C HIS A 65 -23.36 -0.42 8.43
N SER A 66 -22.33 0.08 9.10
CA SER A 66 -22.45 1.15 10.08
C SER A 66 -22.43 2.52 9.39
N GLN A 67 -21.70 2.62 8.28
CA GLN A 67 -21.60 3.80 7.42
C GLN A 67 -21.64 3.40 5.94
N LEU A 68 -22.15 4.29 5.10
CA LEU A 68 -22.03 4.13 3.65
C LEU A 68 -20.55 4.29 3.25
N PRO A 69 -20.11 3.72 2.11
CA PRO A 69 -18.76 3.97 1.58
C PRO A 69 -18.41 5.46 1.58
N THR A 70 -17.19 5.81 1.95
CA THR A 70 -16.75 7.19 2.19
C THR A 70 -17.08 8.10 1.02
N GLN A 71 -17.56 9.31 1.29
CA GLN A 71 -17.64 10.35 0.27
C GLN A 71 -16.28 10.99 0.08
N ALA A 72 -15.81 11.02 -1.17
CA ALA A 72 -14.66 11.85 -1.52
C ALA A 72 -15.14 13.29 -1.71
N TYR A 73 -14.53 14.22 -0.99
CA TYR A 73 -14.80 15.65 -1.08
C TYR A 73 -13.72 16.34 -1.92
N ALA A 74 -14.05 17.48 -2.52
CA ALA A 74 -13.07 18.29 -3.23
C ALA A 74 -12.51 19.34 -2.27
N GLU A 75 -11.20 19.41 -2.18
CA GLU A 75 -10.47 20.35 -1.34
C GLU A 75 -9.84 21.49 -2.15
N ALA A 76 -9.76 21.34 -3.48
CA ALA A 76 -9.27 22.33 -4.41
C ALA A 76 -10.41 23.20 -4.93
N HIS A 77 -10.14 24.50 -5.12
CA HIS A 77 -11.11 25.44 -5.67
C HIS A 77 -10.64 26.08 -6.98
N SER A 78 -11.59 26.64 -7.74
CA SER A 78 -11.28 27.51 -8.87
C SER A 78 -10.67 28.83 -8.41
N ASP A 79 -9.59 29.25 -9.05
CA ASP A 79 -8.80 30.44 -8.69
C ASP A 79 -9.55 31.77 -8.94
N THR A 80 -10.79 31.70 -9.44
CA THR A 80 -11.65 32.85 -9.72
C THR A 80 -13.00 32.70 -9.04
N ALA A 81 -13.55 33.83 -8.57
CA ALA A 81 -14.84 33.87 -7.91
C ALA A 81 -16.00 33.48 -8.85
N PRO A 82 -17.01 32.73 -8.37
CA PRO A 82 -17.06 32.12 -7.04
C PRO A 82 -16.13 30.90 -7.01
N PHE A 83 -15.23 30.84 -6.03
CA PHE A 83 -14.21 29.80 -5.85
C PHE A 83 -14.89 28.44 -5.67
N LYS A 84 -15.23 27.78 -6.79
CA LYS A 84 -16.01 26.55 -6.79
C LYS A 84 -15.09 25.35 -6.58
N PRO A 85 -15.56 24.31 -5.89
CA PRO A 85 -14.83 23.05 -5.81
C PRO A 85 -14.47 22.51 -7.20
N LYS A 86 -13.21 22.12 -7.36
CA LYS A 86 -12.68 21.37 -8.50
C LYS A 86 -12.64 19.90 -8.11
N PRO A 87 -13.40 19.02 -8.79
CA PRO A 87 -13.39 17.60 -8.44
C PRO A 87 -12.00 16.96 -8.60
N SER A 88 -11.61 16.14 -7.64
CA SER A 88 -10.50 15.19 -7.74
C SER A 88 -10.71 14.27 -8.94
N GLN A 89 -9.62 13.82 -9.53
CA GLN A 89 -9.63 13.00 -10.73
C GLN A 89 -9.21 11.57 -10.40
N LEU A 90 -10.13 10.60 -10.49
CA LEU A 90 -9.79 9.19 -10.39
C LEU A 90 -8.95 8.78 -11.60
N PHE A 91 -7.70 8.41 -11.35
CA PHE A 91 -6.78 7.90 -12.37
C PHE A 91 -6.47 6.41 -12.18
N GLN A 92 -6.72 5.83 -11.01
CA GLN A 92 -6.65 4.38 -10.80
C GLN A 92 -7.50 3.92 -9.60
N TYR A 93 -7.79 2.63 -9.56
CA TYR A 93 -8.47 1.99 -8.43
C TYR A 93 -8.07 0.52 -8.27
N TYR A 94 -8.44 -0.06 -7.14
CA TYR A 94 -8.28 -1.48 -6.84
C TYR A 94 -9.62 -2.06 -6.39
N LEU A 95 -9.94 -3.26 -6.85
CA LEU A 95 -11.04 -4.05 -6.29
C LEU A 95 -10.45 -5.16 -5.45
N LEU A 96 -10.85 -5.24 -4.19
CA LEU A 96 -10.23 -6.11 -3.21
C LEU A 96 -11.10 -7.32 -2.88
N ASP A 97 -10.51 -8.51 -2.79
CA ASP A 97 -11.17 -9.70 -2.26
C ASP A 97 -10.17 -10.66 -1.58
N SER A 98 -10.71 -11.71 -0.96
CA SER A 98 -9.95 -12.69 -0.17
C SER A 98 -9.44 -13.91 -0.95
N LYS A 99 -9.42 -13.85 -2.29
CA LYS A 99 -9.15 -15.01 -3.16
C LYS A 99 -7.86 -14.90 -3.97
N GLY A 100 -7.10 -13.81 -3.86
CA GLY A 100 -5.91 -13.54 -4.66
C GLY A 100 -4.59 -14.10 -4.11
N PHE A 101 -4.60 -14.88 -3.04
CA PHE A 101 -3.39 -15.27 -2.29
C PHE A 101 -3.58 -16.60 -1.57
N GLU A 102 -2.49 -17.14 -1.00
CA GLU A 102 -2.51 -18.39 -0.21
C GLU A 102 -3.58 -18.32 0.88
N PRO A 103 -4.51 -19.29 0.95
CA PRO A 103 -5.46 -19.36 2.05
C PRO A 103 -4.74 -19.34 3.40
N ASN A 104 -5.25 -18.60 4.38
CA ASN A 104 -4.62 -18.48 5.69
C ASN A 104 -5.68 -18.52 6.81
N PRO A 105 -5.28 -18.61 8.10
CA PRO A 105 -6.23 -18.78 9.20
C PRO A 105 -7.26 -17.65 9.37
N PHE A 106 -7.12 -16.53 8.67
CA PHE A 106 -8.10 -15.44 8.66
C PHE A 106 -9.14 -15.57 7.54
N THR A 107 -8.85 -16.34 6.50
CA THR A 107 -9.68 -16.48 5.29
C THR A 107 -10.21 -17.90 5.08
N ALA A 108 -9.56 -18.93 5.64
CA ALA A 108 -9.93 -20.33 5.44
C ALA A 108 -9.90 -21.20 6.72
N ILE A 109 -10.71 -22.27 6.68
CA ILE A 109 -10.69 -23.35 7.67
C ILE A 109 -9.65 -24.40 7.26
N PHE A 110 -8.77 -24.72 8.20
CA PHE A 110 -7.78 -25.78 8.12
C PHE A 110 -8.19 -26.90 9.08
N PRO A 111 -8.43 -28.13 8.56
CA PRO A 111 -8.83 -29.26 9.37
C PRO A 111 -7.94 -29.49 10.60
N GLY A 112 -8.53 -29.54 11.78
CA GLY A 112 -7.84 -29.75 13.06
C GLY A 112 -7.15 -28.51 13.64
N LEU A 113 -7.13 -27.38 12.92
CA LEU A 113 -6.54 -26.12 13.40
C LEU A 113 -7.61 -25.16 13.91
N ASN A 114 -8.64 -24.90 13.09
CA ASN A 114 -9.63 -23.84 13.34
C ASN A 114 -11.05 -24.25 12.90
N ASP A 115 -11.39 -25.53 12.98
CA ASP A 115 -12.64 -26.13 12.45
C ASP A 115 -13.94 -25.43 12.88
N ASN A 116 -13.96 -24.85 14.08
CA ASN A 116 -15.19 -24.35 14.72
C ASN A 116 -15.17 -22.84 14.96
N VAL A 117 -14.18 -22.11 14.45
CA VAL A 117 -14.07 -20.66 14.67
C VAL A 117 -14.71 -19.88 13.54
N MET A 118 -15.24 -18.70 13.85
CA MET A 118 -15.55 -17.72 12.83
C MET A 118 -14.25 -17.05 12.36
N LEU A 119 -14.09 -16.94 11.05
CA LEU A 119 -12.89 -16.39 10.43
C LEU A 119 -12.98 -14.88 10.34
N THR A 120 -11.86 -14.18 10.55
CA THR A 120 -11.81 -12.71 10.58
C THR A 120 -12.32 -12.06 9.29
N ALA A 121 -11.97 -12.65 8.13
CA ALA A 121 -12.21 -12.07 6.82
C ALA A 121 -13.16 -12.90 5.94
N THR A 122 -13.83 -13.90 6.50
CA THR A 122 -14.85 -14.70 5.78
C THR A 122 -15.96 -15.21 6.70
N GLY A 123 -15.93 -14.88 7.99
CA GLY A 123 -16.96 -15.20 8.97
C GLY A 123 -18.05 -14.14 9.19
N PRO A 124 -17.81 -12.82 8.97
CA PRO A 124 -18.84 -11.80 9.14
C PRO A 124 -20.10 -12.05 8.30
N ASP A 125 -21.22 -11.51 8.77
CA ASP A 125 -22.51 -11.51 8.08
C ASP A 125 -22.94 -12.89 7.56
N CYS A 126 -22.78 -13.93 8.39
CA CYS A 126 -23.09 -15.31 8.05
C CYS A 126 -22.32 -15.82 6.82
N GLY A 127 -21.07 -15.38 6.67
CA GLY A 127 -20.15 -15.84 5.64
C GLY A 127 -20.33 -15.15 4.30
N LEU A 128 -20.84 -13.90 4.28
CA LEU A 128 -20.77 -13.10 3.06
C LEU A 128 -19.30 -12.92 2.62
N PRO A 129 -18.99 -12.96 1.32
CA PRO A 129 -17.63 -12.73 0.85
C PRO A 129 -17.17 -11.33 1.24
N THR A 130 -16.01 -11.19 1.87
CA THR A 130 -15.45 -9.85 2.12
C THR A 130 -15.01 -9.22 0.82
N ILE A 131 -15.43 -7.97 0.64
CA ILE A 131 -15.15 -7.18 -0.56
C ILE A 131 -14.67 -5.80 -0.13
N GLY A 132 -13.79 -5.21 -0.93
CA GLY A 132 -13.44 -3.80 -0.78
C GLY A 132 -13.16 -3.11 -2.10
N SER A 133 -12.94 -1.81 -2.02
CA SER A 133 -12.39 -0.99 -3.09
C SER A 133 -11.43 0.04 -2.53
N VAL A 134 -10.44 0.39 -3.32
CA VAL A 134 -9.56 1.53 -3.07
C VAL A 134 -9.65 2.47 -4.25
N ARG A 135 -10.01 3.72 -4.01
CA ARG A 135 -10.03 4.80 -5.00
C ARG A 135 -8.77 5.64 -4.82
N VAL A 136 -8.05 5.90 -5.91
CA VAL A 136 -6.87 6.76 -5.90
C VAL A 136 -7.14 7.93 -6.84
N VAL A 137 -7.24 9.12 -6.26
CA VAL A 137 -7.64 10.33 -6.96
C VAL A 137 -6.56 11.39 -6.86
N LEU A 138 -6.37 12.15 -7.93
CA LEU A 138 -5.52 13.34 -7.92
C LEU A 138 -6.36 14.55 -7.54
N GLU A 139 -5.93 15.29 -6.52
CA GLU A 139 -6.53 16.55 -6.15
C GLU A 139 -5.84 17.71 -6.88
N PRO A 140 -6.56 18.51 -7.69
CA PRO A 140 -5.96 19.58 -8.48
C PRO A 140 -5.76 20.85 -7.64
N LYS A 141 -5.05 20.74 -6.50
CA LYS A 141 -4.71 21.86 -5.62
C LYS A 141 -3.95 22.94 -6.41
N PRO A 142 -4.19 24.24 -6.13
CA PRO A 142 -3.44 25.33 -6.77
C PRO A 142 -1.93 25.13 -6.62
N ASP A 143 -1.17 25.49 -7.66
CA ASP A 143 0.30 25.43 -7.71
C ASP A 143 0.94 24.03 -7.57
N LEU A 144 0.17 22.96 -7.42
CA LEU A 144 0.67 21.59 -7.43
C LEU A 144 0.53 20.92 -8.82
N PRO A 145 1.40 19.95 -9.15
CA PRO A 145 1.29 19.19 -10.40
C PRO A 145 -0.04 18.44 -10.54
N THR A 146 -0.51 18.33 -11.78
CA THR A 146 -1.75 17.62 -12.14
C THR A 146 -1.50 16.32 -12.92
N ASP A 147 -0.23 15.90 -13.04
CA ASP A 147 0.14 14.57 -13.52
C ASP A 147 0.29 13.63 -12.32
N PRO A 148 -0.51 12.55 -12.19
CA PRO A 148 -0.39 11.60 -11.08
C PRO A 148 0.92 10.80 -11.09
N SER A 149 1.76 10.97 -12.12
CA SER A 149 3.12 10.43 -12.17
C SER A 149 4.18 11.36 -11.58
N ASP A 150 3.81 12.59 -11.22
CA ASP A 150 4.67 13.50 -10.47
C ASP A 150 4.52 13.20 -8.97
N VAL A 151 5.64 13.01 -8.28
CA VAL A 151 5.68 12.68 -6.84
C VAL A 151 5.29 13.86 -5.94
N ARG A 152 5.21 15.07 -6.52
CA ARG A 152 4.70 16.28 -5.87
C ARG A 152 3.20 16.48 -6.04
N ALA A 153 2.53 15.64 -6.84
CA ALA A 153 1.08 15.71 -6.97
C ALA A 153 0.40 15.35 -5.64
N PHE A 154 -0.74 15.99 -5.37
CA PHE A 154 -1.56 15.68 -4.20
C PHE A 154 -2.51 14.53 -4.54
N ILE A 155 -2.35 13.40 -3.87
CA ILE A 155 -3.10 12.18 -4.15
C ILE A 155 -3.85 11.72 -2.91
N ASP A 156 -5.15 11.50 -3.05
CA ASP A 156 -5.99 10.96 -1.99
C ASP A 156 -6.35 9.50 -2.26
N VAL A 157 -6.28 8.70 -1.20
CA VAL A 157 -6.56 7.26 -1.23
C VAL A 157 -7.72 6.96 -0.29
N PHE A 158 -8.84 6.51 -0.85
CA PHE A 158 -10.02 6.13 -0.09
C PHE A 158 -10.18 4.61 -0.10
N THR A 159 -10.12 3.98 1.07
CA THR A 159 -10.32 2.54 1.25
C THR A 159 -11.69 2.29 1.86
N ASP A 160 -12.49 1.44 1.21
CA ASP A 160 -13.82 1.03 1.65
C ASP A 160 -13.92 -0.49 1.65
N ILE A 161 -14.36 -1.09 2.76
CA ILE A 161 -14.43 -2.54 2.95
C ILE A 161 -15.76 -2.93 3.59
N SER A 162 -16.31 -4.07 3.18
CA SER A 162 -17.45 -4.75 3.80
C SER A 162 -17.11 -6.22 4.05
N GLY A 163 -17.28 -6.65 5.30
CA GLY A 163 -17.12 -8.04 5.75
C GLY A 163 -15.84 -8.32 6.55
N LEU A 164 -15.34 -7.39 7.35
CA LEU A 164 -14.20 -7.61 8.25
C LEU A 164 -14.63 -7.45 9.71
N PHE A 165 -14.30 -8.39 10.59
CA PHE A 165 -14.65 -8.25 12.00
C PHE A 165 -13.89 -7.14 12.72
N VAL A 166 -14.55 -6.53 13.71
CA VAL A 166 -13.91 -5.67 14.73
C VAL A 166 -12.86 -6.48 15.48
N ILE A 167 -11.68 -5.89 15.65
CA ILE A 167 -10.59 -6.53 16.40
C ILE A 167 -10.69 -6.08 17.87
N ASN A 168 -11.04 -7.03 18.76
CA ASN A 168 -11.45 -6.77 20.15
C ASN A 168 -10.31 -6.82 21.20
N ASN A 169 -9.08 -6.41 20.89
CA ASN A 169 -7.99 -6.33 21.87
C ASN A 169 -7.03 -5.16 21.56
N GLU A 170 -6.30 -4.66 22.57
CA GLU A 170 -5.52 -3.40 22.64
C GLU A 170 -4.44 -3.16 21.56
N SER A 171 -4.32 -4.00 20.54
CA SER A 171 -3.13 -4.02 19.68
C SER A 171 -3.37 -4.53 18.25
N GLY A 172 -4.61 -4.68 17.78
CA GLY A 172 -4.85 -5.19 16.42
C GLY A 172 -5.58 -4.22 15.51
N TRP A 173 -5.09 -4.05 14.29
CA TRP A 173 -5.68 -3.22 13.24
C TRP A 173 -5.62 -3.94 11.88
N TYR A 174 -6.37 -3.41 10.93
CA TYR A 174 -6.13 -3.66 9.52
C TYR A 174 -5.20 -2.59 8.98
N GLU A 175 -4.34 -2.96 8.05
CA GLU A 175 -3.42 -2.02 7.42
C GLU A 175 -3.46 -2.18 5.91
N GLY A 176 -3.49 -1.06 5.22
CA GLY A 176 -3.53 -0.98 3.76
C GLY A 176 -2.12 -0.82 3.21
N TRP A 177 -1.85 -1.44 2.08
CA TRP A 177 -0.52 -1.43 1.47
C TRP A 177 -0.63 -1.21 -0.01
N MET A 178 -0.07 -0.10 -0.50
CA MET A 178 0.24 0.05 -1.92
C MET A 178 1.56 -0.66 -2.20
N ILE A 179 1.56 -1.53 -3.21
CA ILE A 179 2.67 -2.43 -3.50
C ILE A 179 3.20 -2.16 -4.90
N HIS A 180 4.49 -1.82 -4.98
CA HIS A 180 5.28 -1.73 -6.20
C HIS A 180 6.13 -2.99 -6.34
N ASP A 181 6.04 -3.68 -7.47
CA ASP A 181 6.94 -4.80 -7.77
C ASP A 181 8.12 -4.34 -8.61
N LEU A 182 9.33 -4.69 -8.16
CA LEU A 182 10.59 -4.33 -8.79
C LEU A 182 10.57 -4.65 -10.29
N LYS A 183 10.93 -3.67 -11.11
CA LYS A 183 11.11 -3.85 -12.55
C LYS A 183 12.59 -3.99 -12.91
N VAL A 184 12.87 -4.69 -14.00
CA VAL A 184 14.21 -4.72 -14.59
C VAL A 184 14.59 -3.31 -15.00
N ALA A 185 15.66 -2.78 -14.41
CA ALA A 185 16.09 -1.41 -14.66
C ALA A 185 16.63 -1.22 -16.10
N PRO A 186 16.51 -0.01 -16.66
CA PRO A 186 17.15 0.33 -17.93
C PRO A 186 18.69 0.24 -17.83
N VAL A 187 19.31 -0.09 -18.96
CA VAL A 187 20.77 -0.15 -19.07
C VAL A 187 21.33 1.23 -19.37
N ASN A 188 22.29 1.67 -18.56
CA ASN A 188 23.08 2.87 -18.79
C ASN A 188 24.57 2.53 -18.67
N ASN A 189 25.33 2.74 -19.74
CA ASN A 189 26.76 2.37 -19.77
C ASN A 189 27.68 3.45 -19.21
N ARG A 190 27.14 4.54 -18.69
CA ARG A 190 27.90 5.59 -18.02
C ARG A 190 27.89 5.32 -16.52
N PRO A 191 28.95 4.72 -15.94
CA PRO A 191 29.01 4.55 -14.49
C PRO A 191 29.18 5.88 -13.77
N ARG A 192 28.86 5.87 -12.47
CA ARG A 192 29.30 6.86 -11.49
C ARG A 192 30.84 6.89 -11.40
N PRO A 193 31.44 7.96 -10.82
CA PRO A 193 32.90 8.05 -10.64
C PRO A 193 33.51 6.90 -9.84
N ASP A 194 32.75 6.29 -8.93
CA ASP A 194 33.13 5.11 -8.14
C ASP A 194 33.01 3.78 -8.91
N GLY A 195 32.55 3.82 -10.17
CA GLY A 195 32.37 2.64 -11.02
C GLY A 195 31.01 1.96 -10.90
N HIS A 196 30.13 2.40 -9.99
CA HIS A 196 28.80 1.85 -9.82
C HIS A 196 27.82 2.36 -10.90
N ALA A 197 26.70 1.67 -11.09
CA ALA A 197 25.62 2.16 -11.94
C ALA A 197 25.02 3.47 -11.37
N GLN A 198 24.43 4.30 -12.25
CA GLN A 198 23.70 5.50 -11.83
C GLN A 198 22.32 5.14 -11.26
N PHE A 199 21.76 6.02 -10.42
CA PHE A 199 20.44 5.84 -9.81
C PHE A 199 19.38 5.40 -10.83
N GLY A 200 18.59 4.38 -10.47
CA GLY A 200 17.52 3.84 -11.31
C GLY A 200 18.00 3.03 -12.53
N THR A 201 19.31 2.78 -12.68
CA THR A 201 19.89 2.06 -13.82
C THR A 201 20.77 0.89 -13.41
N ILE A 202 21.13 0.07 -14.40
CA ILE A 202 22.17 -0.98 -14.31
C ILE A 202 23.20 -0.81 -15.44
N LEU A 203 24.43 -1.29 -15.25
CA LEU A 203 25.43 -1.31 -16.34
C LEU A 203 25.18 -2.50 -17.29
N LYS A 204 25.75 -2.46 -18.50
CA LYS A 204 25.71 -3.60 -19.42
C LYS A 204 26.25 -4.90 -18.79
N SER A 205 27.30 -4.79 -17.97
CA SER A 205 27.89 -5.92 -17.26
C SER A 205 26.96 -6.58 -16.25
N ASP A 206 26.02 -5.81 -15.69
CA ASP A 206 24.98 -6.33 -14.79
C ASP A 206 23.91 -7.04 -15.59
N ALA A 207 23.39 -6.39 -16.64
CA ALA A 207 22.38 -6.95 -17.53
C ALA A 207 22.83 -8.28 -18.16
N ASP A 208 24.12 -8.45 -18.44
CA ASP A 208 24.71 -9.69 -18.96
C ASP A 208 24.67 -10.86 -17.96
N LYS A 209 24.64 -10.56 -16.66
CA LYS A 209 24.52 -11.55 -15.58
C LYS A 209 23.08 -11.91 -15.23
N LEU A 210 22.11 -11.08 -15.63
CA LEU A 210 20.69 -11.39 -15.42
C LEU A 210 20.26 -12.62 -16.23
N LYS A 211 19.25 -13.34 -15.72
CA LYS A 211 18.79 -14.63 -16.27
C LYS A 211 17.39 -14.50 -16.85
N GLY A 212 17.10 -15.33 -17.86
CA GLY A 212 15.75 -15.52 -18.39
C GLY A 212 15.02 -14.22 -18.74
N GLY A 213 13.81 -14.06 -18.18
CA GLY A 213 12.94 -12.90 -18.39
C GLY A 213 13.53 -11.58 -17.86
N ASN A 214 14.47 -11.64 -16.90
CA ASN A 214 15.08 -10.45 -16.31
C ASN A 214 16.06 -9.72 -17.26
N LYS A 215 16.19 -10.16 -18.51
CA LYS A 215 17.01 -9.47 -19.53
C LYS A 215 16.26 -8.36 -20.27
N VAL A 216 14.97 -8.16 -19.98
CA VAL A 216 14.12 -7.19 -20.68
C VAL A 216 13.82 -6.01 -19.76
N PRO A 217 14.43 -4.83 -19.98
CA PRO A 217 14.11 -3.62 -19.21
C PRO A 217 12.61 -3.31 -19.19
N GLY A 218 12.10 -2.89 -18.04
CA GLY A 218 10.70 -2.59 -17.80
C GLY A 218 9.80 -3.80 -17.54
N ALA A 219 10.27 -5.03 -17.77
CA ALA A 219 9.57 -6.23 -17.30
C ALA A 219 9.63 -6.34 -15.78
N PHE A 220 8.69 -7.06 -15.17
CA PHE A 220 8.77 -7.39 -13.74
C PHE A 220 9.98 -8.28 -13.48
N PHE A 221 10.78 -7.90 -12.50
CA PHE A 221 11.92 -8.69 -12.05
C PHE A 221 11.45 -9.89 -11.23
N THR A 222 12.02 -11.06 -11.47
CA THR A 222 11.78 -12.26 -10.68
C THR A 222 13.07 -12.80 -10.07
N VAL A 223 13.03 -13.27 -8.83
CA VAL A 223 14.25 -13.76 -8.14
C VAL A 223 14.90 -14.97 -8.82
N ASP A 224 14.14 -15.71 -9.64
CA ASP A 224 14.58 -16.91 -10.36
C ASP A 224 14.78 -16.70 -11.86
N GLY A 225 14.40 -15.54 -12.41
CA GLY A 225 14.45 -15.23 -13.84
C GLY A 225 13.37 -15.92 -14.68
N SER A 226 12.41 -16.59 -14.03
CA SER A 226 11.24 -17.20 -14.66
C SER A 226 10.16 -16.14 -14.96
N ALA A 227 9.05 -16.56 -15.57
CA ALA A 227 7.88 -15.70 -15.70
C ALA A 227 7.37 -15.25 -14.31
N PRO A 228 6.79 -14.04 -14.18
CA PRO A 228 6.20 -13.60 -12.93
C PRO A 228 5.13 -14.58 -12.43
N HIS A 229 5.36 -15.07 -11.22
CA HIS A 229 4.42 -15.83 -10.41
C HIS A 229 3.93 -14.91 -9.31
N TRP A 230 2.72 -14.39 -9.48
CA TRP A 230 2.05 -13.51 -8.52
C TRP A 230 1.53 -14.32 -7.33
N PRO A 231 1.19 -13.65 -6.20
CA PRO A 231 0.45 -14.33 -5.13
C PRO A 231 -0.76 -15.06 -5.69
N SER A 232 -0.99 -16.28 -5.22
CA SER A 232 -2.08 -17.10 -5.73
C SER A 232 -2.64 -18.05 -4.67
N PRO A 233 -3.90 -18.51 -4.81
CA PRO A 233 -4.46 -19.56 -3.95
C PRO A 233 -3.72 -20.90 -3.99
N ASN A 234 -2.87 -21.10 -4.99
CA ASN A 234 -2.09 -22.32 -5.16
C ASN A 234 -0.66 -22.17 -4.61
N ASP A 235 -0.37 -21.07 -3.93
CA ASP A 235 0.86 -20.89 -3.18
C ASP A 235 0.80 -21.71 -1.90
N HIS A 236 1.96 -22.08 -1.38
CA HIS A 236 2.12 -22.86 -0.16
C HIS A 236 3.47 -22.51 0.47
N PHE A 237 3.46 -21.89 1.65
CA PHE A 237 4.71 -21.66 2.39
C PHE A 237 5.22 -22.96 3.04
N PRO A 238 6.54 -23.27 2.99
CA PRO A 238 7.63 -22.47 2.41
C PRO A 238 8.06 -22.84 0.98
N ASP A 239 7.44 -23.83 0.33
CA ASP A 239 7.98 -24.46 -0.88
C ASP A 239 7.54 -23.85 -2.21
N LYS A 240 6.39 -23.16 -2.26
CA LYS A 240 5.89 -22.53 -3.50
C LYS A 240 5.28 -21.16 -3.24
N GLN A 241 5.98 -20.11 -3.67
CA GLN A 241 5.59 -18.73 -3.36
C GLN A 241 5.87 -17.78 -4.52
N THR A 242 5.27 -16.59 -4.46
CA THR A 242 5.55 -15.47 -5.38
C THR A 242 7.05 -15.30 -5.63
N ASN A 243 7.44 -15.07 -6.89
CA ASN A 243 8.84 -14.85 -7.27
C ASN A 243 9.16 -13.39 -7.61
N VAL A 244 8.18 -12.47 -7.51
CA VAL A 244 8.39 -11.02 -7.63
C VAL A 244 8.93 -10.41 -6.32
N VAL A 245 9.55 -9.23 -6.43
CA VAL A 245 10.16 -8.51 -5.31
C VAL A 245 9.35 -7.25 -4.99
N PRO A 246 8.55 -7.24 -3.90
CA PRO A 246 7.66 -6.13 -3.59
C PRO A 246 8.32 -5.05 -2.70
N ILE A 247 7.96 -3.80 -2.95
CA ILE A 247 8.20 -2.61 -2.12
C ILE A 247 6.83 -2.10 -1.67
N GLN A 248 6.66 -1.90 -0.37
CA GLN A 248 5.33 -1.77 0.23
C GLN A 248 5.26 -0.50 1.07
N VAL A 249 4.34 0.38 0.70
CA VAL A 249 4.07 1.65 1.39
C VAL A 249 2.76 1.48 2.15
N SER A 250 2.78 1.81 3.44
CA SER A 250 1.60 1.76 4.30
C SER A 250 0.63 2.89 3.93
N MET A 251 -0.65 2.56 3.83
CA MET A 251 -1.77 3.48 3.63
C MET A 251 -2.54 3.70 4.94
N GLY A 252 -1.85 3.52 6.06
CA GLY A 252 -2.40 3.70 7.40
C GLY A 252 -3.12 2.48 7.95
N ALA A 253 -3.24 2.49 9.28
CA ALA A 253 -3.93 1.48 10.07
C ALA A 253 -5.35 1.95 10.43
N TRP A 254 -6.33 1.05 10.38
CA TRP A 254 -7.70 1.32 10.83
C TRP A 254 -8.33 0.11 11.51
N ASN A 255 -9.42 0.36 12.25
CA ASN A 255 -10.31 -0.68 12.74
C ASN A 255 -11.62 -0.65 11.97
N THR A 256 -12.40 -1.73 12.07
CA THR A 256 -13.73 -1.81 11.47
C THR A 256 -14.79 -1.36 12.46
N LEU A 257 -15.94 -1.00 11.91
CA LEU A 257 -17.12 -0.57 12.63
C LEU A 257 -18.00 -1.78 12.99
N GLN A 258 -19.04 -1.52 13.80
CA GLN A 258 -19.86 -2.54 14.43
C GLN A 258 -20.50 -3.53 13.44
N GLN A 259 -20.84 -3.08 12.22
CA GLN A 259 -21.44 -3.92 11.18
C GLN A 259 -20.42 -4.47 10.17
N SER A 260 -19.17 -4.66 10.60
CA SER A 260 -18.11 -5.30 9.80
C SER A 260 -17.70 -4.53 8.54
N ASP A 261 -17.97 -3.23 8.51
CA ASP A 261 -17.51 -2.27 7.50
C ASP A 261 -16.27 -1.51 7.98
N GLY A 262 -15.37 -1.14 7.07
CA GLY A 262 -14.14 -0.42 7.38
C GLY A 262 -13.86 0.65 6.34
N HIS A 263 -13.52 1.85 6.79
CA HIS A 263 -13.34 3.03 5.95
C HIS A 263 -12.08 3.77 6.38
N ALA A 264 -11.21 4.11 5.44
CA ALA A 264 -9.99 4.86 5.68
C ALA A 264 -9.72 5.88 4.57
N TYR A 265 -9.09 6.98 4.95
CA TYR A 265 -8.60 8.05 4.09
C TYR A 265 -7.10 8.21 4.34
N TRP A 266 -6.33 8.41 3.27
CA TRP A 266 -4.90 8.60 3.33
C TRP A 266 -4.42 9.57 2.25
N GLU A 267 -3.59 10.53 2.63
CA GLU A 267 -2.89 11.42 1.72
C GLU A 267 -1.58 10.75 1.27
N PHE A 268 -1.49 10.41 -0.01
CA PHE A 268 -0.28 9.88 -0.62
C PHE A 268 0.51 11.00 -1.29
N ASN A 269 1.68 11.32 -0.73
CA ASN A 269 2.62 12.29 -1.28
C ASN A 269 4.04 11.97 -0.81
N TYR A 270 5.04 12.76 -1.22
CA TYR A 270 6.44 12.52 -0.84
C TYR A 270 6.71 12.49 0.69
N THR A 271 5.81 13.02 1.54
CA THR A 271 5.96 12.96 3.01
C THR A 271 5.41 11.66 3.61
N THR A 272 4.59 10.91 2.88
CA THR A 272 3.97 9.64 3.30
C THR A 272 4.44 8.44 2.46
N ASP A 273 5.10 8.67 1.31
CA ASP A 273 5.70 7.66 0.44
C ASP A 273 7.04 7.12 0.98
N TRP A 274 6.98 6.54 2.18
CA TRP A 274 8.11 6.01 2.94
C TRP A 274 7.84 4.56 3.34
N VAL A 275 8.88 3.73 3.30
CA VAL A 275 8.80 2.28 3.58
C VAL A 275 9.69 1.88 4.74
N HIS A 276 9.33 0.78 5.40
CA HIS A 276 10.13 0.23 6.49
C HIS A 276 11.55 -0.12 6.03
N PRO A 277 12.55 -0.02 6.92
CA PRO A 277 13.93 -0.34 6.58
C PRO A 277 14.09 -1.76 6.07
N LEU A 278 14.64 -1.88 4.85
CA LEU A 278 14.76 -3.16 4.17
C LEU A 278 15.71 -4.12 4.89
N TYR A 279 16.65 -3.64 5.71
CA TYR A 279 17.56 -4.53 6.46
C TYR A 279 16.84 -5.42 7.48
N GLU A 280 15.57 -5.17 7.81
CA GLU A 280 14.79 -6.08 8.64
C GLU A 280 14.24 -7.30 7.87
N LEU A 281 14.20 -7.25 6.53
CA LEU A 281 13.64 -8.32 5.68
C LEU A 281 14.09 -9.74 6.07
N PRO A 282 15.38 -10.00 6.36
CA PRO A 282 15.85 -11.33 6.71
C PRO A 282 15.34 -11.86 8.06
N PHE A 283 14.60 -11.05 8.82
CA PHE A 283 14.09 -11.34 10.17
C PHE A 283 12.56 -11.28 10.25
N THR A 284 11.87 -11.20 9.12
CA THR A 284 10.39 -11.07 9.08
C THR A 284 9.68 -12.42 8.92
N GLY A 285 10.44 -13.50 8.82
CA GLY A 285 9.94 -14.78 8.35
C GLY A 285 9.86 -14.85 6.82
N GLY A 286 9.67 -13.70 6.15
CA GLY A 286 9.41 -13.49 4.73
C GLY A 286 10.32 -14.21 3.71
N ILE A 287 11.58 -14.35 4.05
CA ILE A 287 12.59 -14.95 3.17
C ILE A 287 12.67 -16.46 3.45
N PRO A 288 12.65 -17.34 2.43
CA PRO A 288 12.82 -18.78 2.62
C PRO A 288 14.03 -19.11 3.50
N GLY A 289 13.83 -19.92 4.54
CA GLY A 289 14.85 -20.27 5.52
C GLY A 289 14.91 -19.38 6.76
N THR A 290 14.34 -18.16 6.75
CA THR A 290 14.30 -17.28 7.93
C THR A 290 13.44 -17.86 9.05
N PHE A 291 12.27 -18.40 8.69
CA PHE A 291 11.34 -18.98 9.67
C PHE A 291 11.94 -20.22 10.33
N GLU A 292 12.51 -21.14 9.55
CA GLU A 292 13.14 -22.37 10.02
C GLU A 292 14.37 -22.09 10.89
N ALA A 293 15.06 -20.97 10.64
CA ALA A 293 16.17 -20.50 11.47
C ALA A 293 15.72 -19.92 12.82
N GLY A 294 14.42 -19.72 13.06
CA GLY A 294 13.89 -19.17 14.30
C GLY A 294 14.31 -17.71 14.55
N GLN A 295 14.59 -16.95 13.48
CA GLN A 295 15.10 -15.57 13.57
C GLN A 295 14.04 -14.49 13.35
N VAL A 296 12.76 -14.86 13.40
CA VAL A 296 11.66 -13.90 13.26
C VAL A 296 11.74 -12.90 14.42
N GLY A 297 11.81 -11.60 14.09
CA GLY A 297 11.97 -10.51 15.05
C GLY A 297 13.36 -10.35 15.66
N ALA A 298 14.38 -11.06 15.17
CA ALA A 298 15.73 -10.95 15.74
C ALA A 298 16.44 -9.61 15.46
N LEU A 299 15.90 -8.79 14.54
CA LEU A 299 16.33 -7.42 14.30
C LEU A 299 15.10 -6.54 14.10
N GLN A 300 15.08 -5.40 14.78
CA GLN A 300 14.03 -4.38 14.67
C GLN A 300 14.69 -2.99 14.54
N SER A 301 14.13 -2.13 13.70
CA SER A 301 14.56 -0.79 13.31
C SER A 301 13.93 0.28 14.18
N ILE A 302 13.60 -0.08 15.43
CA ILE A 302 13.02 0.84 16.42
C ILE A 302 13.96 2.03 16.64
N ILE A 303 15.27 1.77 16.57
CA ILE A 303 16.29 2.81 16.56
C ILE A 303 16.76 3.01 15.12
N PRO A 304 16.53 4.19 14.52
CA PRO A 304 16.90 4.47 13.15
C PRO A 304 18.41 4.44 12.94
N GLY A 305 18.84 4.14 11.71
CA GLY A 305 20.25 4.02 11.33
C GLY A 305 20.40 3.21 10.04
N SER A 306 21.64 3.07 9.57
CA SER A 306 21.93 2.48 8.26
C SER A 306 22.08 0.96 8.28
N GLY A 307 21.47 0.31 9.27
CA GLY A 307 21.39 -1.14 9.41
C GLY A 307 22.66 -1.79 10.01
N PRO A 308 22.74 -3.13 10.02
CA PRO A 308 23.79 -3.87 10.73
C PRO A 308 25.24 -3.57 10.29
N ASN A 309 25.44 -3.23 9.02
CA ASN A 309 26.76 -2.90 8.44
C ASN A 309 27.00 -1.39 8.32
N GLY A 310 26.03 -0.58 8.76
CA GLY A 310 26.11 0.87 8.76
C GLY A 310 26.33 1.46 10.15
N ILE A 311 25.77 2.65 10.35
CA ILE A 311 25.84 3.43 11.58
C ILE A 311 24.79 2.91 12.56
N LYS A 312 25.23 2.69 13.79
CA LYS A 312 24.38 2.30 14.92
C LYS A 312 24.17 3.51 15.81
N ASN A 313 22.92 3.92 15.91
CA ASN A 313 22.54 5.09 16.68
C ASN A 313 22.24 4.76 18.14
N ASP A 314 22.44 5.75 19.01
CA ASP A 314 22.15 5.63 20.43
C ASP A 314 20.63 5.68 20.68
N PRO A 315 20.02 4.68 21.33
CA PRO A 315 18.59 4.68 21.64
C PRO A 315 18.13 5.83 22.54
N VAL A 316 19.01 6.41 23.37
CA VAL A 316 18.67 7.61 24.15
C VAL A 316 18.50 8.83 23.23
N THR A 317 19.27 8.82 22.13
CA THR A 317 19.38 9.90 21.15
C THR A 317 18.30 9.82 20.09
N TYR A 318 18.11 8.63 19.53
CA TYR A 318 17.26 8.37 18.36
C TYR A 318 16.02 7.54 18.66
N GLY A 319 15.80 7.16 19.92
CA GLY A 319 14.57 6.50 20.37
C GLY A 319 13.41 7.47 20.58
N ASP A 320 12.24 6.95 20.88
CA ASP A 320 11.04 7.75 21.14
C ASP A 320 11.13 8.34 22.55
N ASN A 321 11.55 9.59 22.66
CA ASN A 321 11.73 10.27 23.94
C ASN A 321 10.71 11.39 24.12
N PRO A 322 9.73 11.24 25.04
CA PRO A 322 8.65 12.22 25.21
C PRO A 322 9.10 13.51 25.92
N ASN A 323 10.31 13.54 26.50
CA ASN A 323 10.76 14.60 27.41
C ASN A 323 12.00 15.35 26.91
N THR A 324 12.53 15.03 25.73
CA THR A 324 13.72 15.70 25.18
C THR A 324 13.36 16.84 24.23
N LYS A 325 14.18 17.89 24.27
CA LYS A 325 14.40 18.82 23.15
C LYS A 325 15.50 18.27 22.22
N GLY A 326 15.30 17.06 21.74
CA GLY A 326 16.05 16.43 20.67
C GLY A 326 17.41 15.95 21.13
N VAL A 327 18.03 15.13 20.31
CA VAL A 327 19.44 14.82 20.48
C VAL A 327 20.16 15.22 19.21
N ILE A 328 21.06 16.17 19.40
CA ILE A 328 21.68 17.06 18.41
C ILE A 328 20.65 18.02 17.79
N GLN A 329 20.45 19.16 18.46
CA GLN A 329 19.62 20.31 18.03
C GLN A 329 18.11 20.06 17.89
N GLY A 330 17.40 19.90 19.02
CA GLY A 330 16.25 20.78 19.24
C GLY A 330 14.81 20.26 19.06
N THR A 331 14.53 18.98 18.80
CA THR A 331 13.15 18.54 18.56
C THR A 331 12.49 17.83 19.74
N GLY A 332 11.26 18.21 20.12
CA GLY A 332 10.45 17.65 21.22
C GLY A 332 10.20 16.12 21.13
N PRO A 333 9.10 15.56 21.69
CA PRO A 333 8.73 14.16 21.39
C PRO A 333 8.88 13.87 19.89
N ARG A 334 9.43 12.69 19.57
CA ARG A 334 9.36 12.09 18.24
C ARG A 334 7.89 11.77 18.00
N ASP A 335 7.17 12.82 17.66
CA ASP A 335 5.73 12.80 17.51
C ASP A 335 5.47 12.65 16.01
N PRO A 336 5.04 11.47 15.55
CA PRO A 336 4.61 11.30 14.16
C PRO A 336 3.42 12.22 13.82
N ASP A 337 2.79 12.86 14.82
CA ASP A 337 1.66 13.78 14.65
C ASP A 337 2.08 15.26 14.56
N LYS A 338 3.39 15.57 14.52
CA LYS A 338 3.87 16.94 14.24
C LYS A 338 3.78 17.24 12.74
N PHE A 339 2.62 17.74 12.32
CA PHE A 339 2.29 17.95 10.92
C PHE A 339 3.30 18.81 10.14
N ASP A 340 3.35 20.12 10.40
CA ASP A 340 4.22 21.05 9.68
C ASP A 340 4.62 22.25 10.55
N GLY A 341 5.68 22.95 10.18
CA GLY A 341 6.16 24.15 10.89
C GLY A 341 7.45 24.73 10.30
N ASP A 342 7.60 26.05 10.37
CA ASP A 342 8.76 26.78 9.82
C ASP A 342 10.10 26.42 10.49
N ASP A 343 10.03 25.86 11.70
CA ASP A 343 11.20 25.35 12.41
C ASP A 343 11.28 23.84 12.16
N ASP A 344 12.22 23.42 11.31
CA ASP A 344 12.48 22.00 11.02
C ASP A 344 12.76 21.19 12.29
N THR A 345 13.22 21.85 13.36
CA THR A 345 13.38 21.20 14.67
C THR A 345 12.05 20.92 15.39
N GLN A 346 10.91 21.29 14.81
CA GLN A 346 9.58 21.12 15.39
C GLN A 346 8.64 20.31 14.50
N ARG A 347 9.06 19.93 13.30
CA ARG A 347 8.31 19.07 12.35
C ARG A 347 8.46 17.59 12.71
N GLU A 348 7.62 16.75 12.10
CA GLU A 348 7.76 15.30 12.17
C GLU A 348 9.16 14.85 11.73
N PHE A 349 9.72 13.88 12.46
CA PHE A 349 11.05 13.35 12.22
C PHE A 349 10.97 11.91 11.66
N ARG A 350 11.01 11.80 10.33
CA ARG A 350 10.88 10.54 9.56
C ARG A 350 12.12 9.62 9.59
N MET A 351 12.89 9.57 10.67
CA MET A 351 14.16 8.82 10.68
C MET A 351 14.02 7.29 10.63
N ARG A 352 12.84 6.74 10.93
CA ARG A 352 12.65 5.28 11.01
C ARG A 352 12.49 4.61 9.65
N PHE A 353 12.10 5.37 8.63
CA PHE A 353 11.73 4.85 7.33
C PHE A 353 12.74 5.35 6.28
N ILE A 354 12.61 4.84 5.06
CA ILE A 354 13.30 5.38 3.89
C ILE A 354 12.30 5.68 2.77
N PRO A 355 12.57 6.66 1.91
CA PRO A 355 11.74 6.92 0.74
C PRO A 355 11.61 5.68 -0.16
N SER A 356 10.43 5.46 -0.77
CA SER A 356 10.15 4.23 -1.52
C SER A 356 11.03 4.02 -2.77
N GLY A 357 11.43 5.11 -3.45
CA GLY A 357 12.37 5.10 -4.57
C GLY A 357 13.81 4.80 -4.13
N LEU A 358 14.21 5.22 -2.92
CA LEU A 358 15.48 4.78 -2.32
C LEU A 358 15.46 3.27 -2.01
N ALA A 359 14.33 2.76 -1.52
CA ALA A 359 14.13 1.32 -1.34
C ALA A 359 14.24 0.54 -2.67
N ASN A 360 13.69 1.11 -3.76
CA ASN A 360 13.86 0.55 -5.10
C ASN A 360 15.32 0.52 -5.53
N GLU A 361 16.06 1.61 -5.31
CA GLU A 361 17.50 1.69 -5.61
C GLU A 361 18.32 0.64 -4.84
N ILE A 362 18.07 0.46 -3.54
CA ILE A 362 18.69 -0.58 -2.72
C ILE A 362 18.42 -1.97 -3.31
N PHE A 363 17.19 -2.24 -3.77
CA PHE A 363 16.87 -3.50 -4.43
C PHE A 363 17.56 -3.68 -5.79
N LEU A 364 17.88 -2.61 -6.52
CA LEU A 364 18.73 -2.72 -7.70
C LEU A 364 20.14 -3.21 -7.34
N ASP A 365 20.74 -2.68 -6.27
CA ASP A 365 22.04 -3.15 -5.77
C ASP A 365 22.00 -4.61 -5.33
N VAL A 366 20.95 -5.00 -4.60
CA VAL A 366 20.81 -6.38 -4.10
C VAL A 366 20.60 -7.37 -5.23
N TYR A 367 19.65 -7.11 -6.13
CA TYR A 367 19.14 -8.10 -7.07
C TYR A 367 19.64 -7.96 -8.51
N GLN A 368 19.94 -6.75 -8.96
CA GLN A 368 20.17 -6.49 -10.38
C GLN A 368 21.62 -6.12 -10.72
N ARG A 369 22.34 -5.42 -9.83
CA ARG A 369 23.72 -4.95 -10.04
C ARG A 369 24.77 -5.99 -9.67
N LEU A 370 24.66 -7.17 -10.30
CA LEU A 370 25.47 -8.36 -9.99
C LEU A 370 26.95 -8.23 -10.39
N ALA A 371 27.34 -7.20 -11.12
CA ALA A 371 28.72 -6.89 -11.49
C ALA A 371 29.21 -5.55 -10.94
N SER A 372 28.35 -4.52 -10.92
CA SER A 372 28.72 -3.18 -10.49
C SER A 372 28.58 -2.95 -8.98
N PHE A 373 27.83 -3.80 -8.26
CA PHE A 373 27.71 -3.73 -6.80
C PHE A 373 28.16 -5.05 -6.17
N GLU A 374 29.24 -4.99 -5.38
CA GLU A 374 29.84 -6.12 -4.66
C GLU A 374 29.93 -7.42 -5.47
N PRO A 375 30.70 -7.44 -6.59
CA PRO A 375 30.78 -8.61 -7.44
C PRO A 375 31.34 -9.82 -6.68
N GLY A 376 30.59 -10.93 -6.68
CA GLY A 376 31.00 -12.19 -6.06
C GLY A 376 30.43 -12.42 -4.64
N VAL A 377 29.83 -11.40 -4.02
CA VAL A 377 29.04 -11.59 -2.79
C VAL A 377 27.71 -12.23 -3.17
N THR A 378 27.43 -13.42 -2.63
CA THR A 378 26.18 -14.17 -2.87
C THR A 378 25.30 -14.28 -1.63
N ASP A 379 25.80 -13.90 -0.46
CA ASP A 379 25.01 -13.87 0.76
C ASP A 379 23.99 -12.72 0.69
N PHE A 380 22.71 -13.07 0.80
CA PHE A 380 21.62 -12.10 0.68
C PHE A 380 21.65 -11.06 1.80
N LYS A 381 21.92 -11.47 3.04
CA LYS A 381 21.92 -10.56 4.19
C LYS A 381 23.02 -9.53 4.07
N GLN A 382 24.23 -9.99 3.75
CA GLN A 382 25.38 -9.13 3.52
C GLN A 382 25.08 -8.10 2.42
N ARG A 383 24.71 -8.55 1.21
CA ARG A 383 24.39 -7.62 0.10
C ARG A 383 23.33 -6.60 0.48
N LEU A 384 22.27 -7.03 1.18
CA LEU A 384 21.18 -6.15 1.59
C LEU A 384 21.63 -5.10 2.61
N PHE A 385 22.42 -5.50 3.60
CA PHE A 385 22.91 -4.56 4.62
C PHE A 385 23.92 -3.58 4.03
N ASP A 386 24.81 -4.06 3.16
CA ASP A 386 25.80 -3.23 2.48
C ASP A 386 25.14 -2.27 1.48
N ALA A 387 24.15 -2.72 0.71
CA ALA A 387 23.38 -1.87 -0.20
C ALA A 387 22.57 -0.81 0.55
N TYR A 388 21.87 -1.19 1.62
CA TYR A 388 21.14 -0.25 2.45
C TYR A 388 22.08 0.84 3.01
N ALA A 389 23.21 0.44 3.58
CA ALA A 389 24.16 1.39 4.14
C ALA A 389 24.78 2.31 3.08
N ALA A 390 25.15 1.76 1.92
CA ALA A 390 25.75 2.51 0.84
C ALA A 390 24.80 3.56 0.24
N GLU A 391 23.54 3.20 -0.01
CA GLU A 391 22.59 4.10 -0.64
C GLU A 391 22.00 5.12 0.35
N VAL A 392 21.84 4.77 1.64
CA VAL A 392 21.52 5.76 2.69
C VAL A 392 22.63 6.80 2.82
N ALA A 393 23.90 6.40 2.82
CA ALA A 393 25.03 7.32 2.94
C ALA A 393 25.17 8.33 1.79
N ARG A 394 24.46 8.14 0.67
CA ARG A 394 24.43 9.09 -0.46
C ARG A 394 23.44 10.24 -0.25
N VAL A 395 22.44 10.01 0.59
CA VAL A 395 21.37 10.97 0.88
C VAL A 395 21.58 11.62 2.26
N ASP A 396 22.08 10.84 3.22
CA ASP A 396 22.45 11.28 4.57
C ASP A 396 23.56 12.35 4.52
N ALA A 397 23.18 13.60 4.73
CA ALA A 397 24.07 14.74 4.60
C ALA A 397 24.88 15.00 5.87
N ASN A 398 24.37 14.55 7.02
CA ASN A 398 24.99 14.78 8.32
C ASN A 398 25.84 13.59 8.82
N GLY A 399 25.72 12.43 8.16
CA GLY A 399 26.51 11.23 8.43
C GLY A 399 26.05 10.44 9.66
N ASP A 400 24.78 10.50 10.03
CA ASP A 400 24.20 9.77 11.17
C ASP A 400 23.52 8.43 10.80
N GLY A 401 23.50 8.10 9.51
CA GLY A 401 22.95 6.89 8.96
C GLY A 401 21.43 6.83 8.91
N ALA A 402 20.73 7.93 9.12
CA ALA A 402 19.30 8.03 8.95
C ALA A 402 18.94 9.17 7.99
N ILE A 403 17.76 9.10 7.38
CA ILE A 403 17.28 10.13 6.46
C ILE A 403 16.22 10.95 7.18
N SER A 404 16.54 12.20 7.46
CA SER A 404 15.62 13.14 8.10
C SER A 404 14.59 13.69 7.11
N GLY A 405 13.56 14.36 7.65
CA GLY A 405 12.58 15.08 6.85
C GLY A 405 13.26 16.05 5.86
N PRO A 406 14.17 16.94 6.30
CA PRO A 406 14.91 17.82 5.41
C PRO A 406 15.79 17.10 4.37
N GLU A 407 16.51 16.04 4.76
CA GLU A 407 17.37 15.28 3.82
C GLU A 407 16.57 14.50 2.77
N GLY A 408 15.39 14.03 3.14
CA GLY A 408 14.46 13.32 2.26
C GLY A 408 13.45 14.22 1.56
N ASP A 409 13.37 15.51 1.90
CA ASP A 409 12.41 16.45 1.29
C ASP A 409 12.62 16.46 -0.22
N VAL A 410 11.51 16.44 -0.97
CA VAL A 410 11.52 16.27 -2.43
C VAL A 410 12.30 17.36 -3.17
N ASP A 411 12.40 18.56 -2.61
CA ASP A 411 13.11 19.69 -3.23
C ASP A 411 14.56 19.81 -2.74
N THR A 412 14.99 18.98 -1.79
CA THR A 412 16.36 18.96 -1.30
C THR A 412 17.30 18.26 -2.31
N PRO A 413 18.43 18.88 -2.70
CA PRO A 413 19.43 18.21 -3.54
C PRO A 413 20.23 17.16 -2.75
N SER A 414 20.42 15.96 -3.32
CA SER A 414 21.35 14.96 -2.78
C SER A 414 21.93 14.07 -3.89
N ASP A 415 22.99 13.29 -3.60
CA ASP A 415 23.71 12.41 -4.55
C ASP A 415 24.03 13.07 -5.93
N GLY A 416 24.26 14.38 -5.95
CA GLY A 416 24.55 15.14 -7.18
C GLY A 416 23.36 15.44 -8.09
N PHE A 417 22.13 15.24 -7.61
CA PHE A 417 20.88 15.66 -8.26
C PHE A 417 20.42 17.02 -7.76
N GLU A 418 19.66 17.75 -8.58
CA GLU A 418 19.13 19.08 -8.23
C GLU A 418 18.01 18.99 -7.17
N ASP A 419 17.32 17.85 -7.11
CA ASP A 419 16.24 17.58 -6.18
C ASP A 419 16.19 16.09 -5.81
N ASN A 420 15.23 15.75 -4.95
CA ASN A 420 15.03 14.41 -4.42
C ASN A 420 13.88 13.64 -5.07
N ALA A 421 13.28 14.10 -6.16
CA ALA A 421 12.10 13.47 -6.75
C ALA A 421 12.29 11.96 -7.03
N ARG A 422 13.51 11.56 -7.39
CA ARG A 422 13.88 10.14 -7.61
C ARG A 422 13.82 9.24 -6.37
N LEU A 423 13.78 9.78 -5.15
CA LEU A 423 13.64 9.00 -3.93
C LEU A 423 12.23 8.45 -3.73
N PHE A 424 11.27 8.83 -4.57
CA PHE A 424 9.86 8.50 -4.40
C PHE A 424 9.33 7.73 -5.61
N ILE A 425 8.49 6.72 -5.37
CA ILE A 425 7.82 5.96 -6.41
C ILE A 425 6.50 6.67 -6.71
N PRO A 426 6.23 7.08 -7.96
CA PRO A 426 4.95 7.70 -8.30
C PRO A 426 3.75 6.78 -8.03
N ALA A 427 2.61 7.36 -7.64
CA ALA A 427 1.38 6.62 -7.34
C ALA A 427 0.94 5.66 -8.46
N THR A 428 1.19 6.03 -9.71
CA THR A 428 0.89 5.24 -10.92
C THR A 428 1.71 3.96 -11.04
N GLN A 429 2.76 3.78 -10.25
CA GLN A 429 3.66 2.61 -10.31
C GLN A 429 3.37 1.53 -9.26
N PHE A 430 2.41 1.73 -8.35
CA PHE A 430 1.99 0.71 -7.40
C PHE A 430 0.95 -0.21 -8.05
N ASN A 431 1.40 -1.37 -8.52
CA ASN A 431 0.59 -2.28 -9.34
C ASN A 431 -0.34 -3.21 -8.54
N ARG A 432 -0.22 -3.23 -7.20
CA ARG A 432 -1.07 -4.06 -6.32
C ARG A 432 -1.45 -3.32 -5.05
N PHE A 433 -2.52 -3.81 -4.43
CA PHE A 433 -2.95 -3.39 -3.10
C PHE A 433 -3.22 -4.61 -2.24
N ALA A 434 -2.85 -4.57 -0.97
CA ALA A 434 -3.19 -5.60 0.00
C ALA A 434 -3.72 -4.98 1.29
N ILE A 435 -4.55 -5.74 1.99
CA ILE A 435 -4.96 -5.45 3.36
C ILE A 435 -4.39 -6.56 4.22
N THR A 436 -3.60 -6.21 5.22
CA THR A 436 -3.16 -7.13 6.26
C THR A 436 -4.03 -7.02 7.50
N ARG A 437 -4.06 -8.09 8.28
CA ARG A 437 -4.40 -8.03 9.69
C ARG A 437 -3.10 -8.00 10.49
N GLU A 438 -2.88 -6.92 11.23
CA GLU A 438 -1.72 -6.78 12.11
C GLU A 438 -2.12 -7.02 13.56
N LEU A 439 -1.26 -7.72 14.30
CA LEU A 439 -1.20 -7.70 15.76
C LEU A 439 0.11 -6.96 16.07
N ASN A 440 0.09 -5.96 16.95
CA ASN A 440 1.16 -5.02 17.32
C ASN A 440 2.51 -5.67 17.70
N ASP A 441 3.14 -6.37 16.76
CA ASP A 441 4.47 -6.94 16.87
C ASP A 441 5.45 -6.25 15.91
N GLY A 442 4.97 -5.45 14.96
CA GLY A 442 5.79 -4.75 13.97
C GLY A 442 6.54 -5.70 13.02
N LEU A 443 6.17 -6.99 13.00
CA LEU A 443 6.84 -8.04 12.24
C LEU A 443 6.03 -8.52 11.03
N LEU A 444 4.79 -8.04 10.88
CA LEU A 444 3.83 -8.53 9.89
C LEU A 444 3.62 -7.60 8.69
N ALA A 445 4.29 -6.45 8.67
CA ALA A 445 4.35 -5.58 7.49
C ALA A 445 4.65 -6.43 6.26
N PRO A 446 3.88 -6.27 5.17
CA PRO A 446 4.02 -7.12 4.05
C PRO A 446 5.35 -6.85 3.36
N ARG A 447 6.13 -7.92 3.18
CA ARG A 447 7.54 -7.84 2.80
C ARG A 447 7.89 -8.94 1.82
N PHE A 448 7.48 -10.17 2.12
CA PHE A 448 7.58 -11.36 1.25
C PHE A 448 6.52 -12.39 1.67
N ALA A 449 6.52 -13.58 1.11
CA ALA A 449 5.34 -14.45 1.14
C ALA A 449 4.84 -14.92 2.55
N PRO A 450 5.65 -15.07 3.60
CA PRO A 450 5.17 -15.21 4.98
C PRO A 450 4.29 -14.07 5.48
N SER A 451 4.46 -12.86 4.97
CA SER A 451 3.56 -11.77 5.26
C SER A 451 2.24 -11.85 4.49
N GLN A 452 2.15 -12.64 3.41
CA GLN A 452 0.86 -12.96 2.76
C GLN A 452 -0.05 -13.78 3.68
N ARG A 453 0.52 -14.44 4.70
CA ARG A 453 -0.27 -15.12 5.73
C ARG A 453 -1.03 -14.13 6.62
N ALA A 454 -0.65 -12.85 6.61
CA ALA A 454 -1.39 -11.77 7.24
C ALA A 454 -2.44 -11.14 6.31
N TRP A 455 -2.44 -11.46 5.01
CA TRP A 455 -3.38 -10.85 4.06
C TRP A 455 -4.80 -11.29 4.36
N VAL A 456 -5.72 -10.33 4.35
CA VAL A 456 -7.16 -10.59 4.40
C VAL A 456 -7.83 -10.23 3.09
N LEU A 457 -7.27 -9.30 2.34
CA LEU A 457 -7.75 -8.86 1.04
C LEU A 457 -6.58 -8.48 0.13
N SER A 458 -6.77 -8.62 -1.18
CA SER A 458 -5.82 -8.13 -2.17
C SER A 458 -6.53 -7.71 -3.46
N GLY A 459 -5.89 -6.85 -4.24
CA GLY A 459 -6.33 -6.45 -5.57
C GLY A 459 -5.18 -6.00 -6.46
N ILE A 460 -5.46 -5.93 -7.75
CA ILE A 460 -4.53 -5.41 -8.77
C ILE A 460 -4.97 -4.02 -9.21
N GLN A 461 -4.00 -3.22 -9.66
CA GLN A 461 -4.25 -1.87 -10.17
C GLN A 461 -5.12 -1.93 -11.44
N VAL A 462 -6.11 -1.04 -11.50
CA VAL A 462 -6.89 -0.77 -12.70
C VAL A 462 -6.74 0.71 -13.06
N PRO A 463 -6.03 1.06 -14.16
CA PRO A 463 -5.90 2.44 -14.58
C PRO A 463 -7.21 2.97 -15.17
N VAL A 464 -7.42 4.28 -15.06
CA VAL A 464 -8.57 5.01 -15.61
C VAL A 464 -8.04 6.09 -16.53
N ASN A 465 -8.24 5.90 -17.83
CA ASN A 465 -7.78 6.82 -18.86
C ASN A 465 -8.86 7.06 -19.93
N PRO A 466 -9.33 8.31 -20.13
CA PRO A 466 -8.99 9.49 -19.33
C PRO A 466 -9.46 9.36 -17.88
N SER A 467 -8.83 10.09 -16.96
CA SER A 467 -9.31 10.20 -15.58
C SER A 467 -10.72 10.78 -15.54
N VAL A 468 -11.46 10.49 -14.46
CA VAL A 468 -12.85 10.95 -14.30
C VAL A 468 -13.04 11.69 -12.98
N PRO A 469 -13.96 12.67 -12.89
CA PRO A 469 -14.33 13.30 -11.63
C PRO A 469 -14.76 12.27 -10.58
N ALA A 470 -14.23 12.37 -9.38
CA ALA A 470 -14.40 11.39 -8.32
C ALA A 470 -14.49 11.98 -6.91
N SER A 471 -14.80 13.27 -6.80
CA SER A 471 -15.18 13.92 -5.54
C SER A 471 -16.31 14.92 -5.74
N ALA A 472 -17.02 15.25 -4.66
CA ALA A 472 -18.12 16.20 -4.67
C ALA A 472 -18.34 16.85 -3.29
N GLY A 473 -18.71 18.12 -3.29
CA GLY A 473 -18.81 18.93 -2.06
C GLY A 473 -17.45 19.44 -1.61
N GLU A 474 -17.45 20.20 -0.52
CA GLU A 474 -16.26 20.71 0.16
C GLU A 474 -16.06 19.86 1.42
N ASP A 475 -14.81 19.56 1.72
CA ASP A 475 -14.44 18.91 2.98
C ASP A 475 -14.45 19.95 4.11
N GLY A 476 -14.02 19.55 5.31
CA GLY A 476 -14.05 20.43 6.48
C GLY A 476 -12.79 21.28 6.67
N ASP A 477 -11.77 21.05 5.84
CA ASP A 477 -10.39 21.47 6.10
C ASP A 477 -9.78 22.18 4.89
N ASP A 478 -9.85 23.51 4.88
CA ASP A 478 -9.29 24.37 3.83
C ASP A 478 -7.75 24.53 3.97
N ARG A 479 -7.01 23.43 4.16
CA ARG A 479 -5.54 23.43 4.25
C ARG A 479 -4.85 23.64 2.90
#